data_AF-A0A7V9Z9I4-F1
#
_entry.id   AF-A0A7V9Z9I4-F1
#
_cell.length_a   1.000
_cell.length_b   1.000
_cell.length_c   1.000
_cell.angle_alpha   90.00
_cell.angle_beta   90.00
_cell.angle_gamma   90.00
#
_symmetry.space_group_name_H-M   'P 1'
#
loop_
_entity.id
_entity.type
_entity.pdbx_description
1 polymer ?
#
loop_
_entity_poly.entity_id
_entity_poly.type
_entity_poly.pdbx_seq_one_letter_code
_entity_poly.pdbx_strand_id
1 'polypeptide(L)' 'MSKQKILTLIEQKRNELIEIVAKNGLNATVTLQLSQELDLLLNQYNEYKFKKKKRSSPHWQE' A
#
# COMPACT_ATOMS: atom_id res chain seq x y z
N MET A 1 1.69 -12.16 5.89
CA MET A 1 2.45 -10.98 6.36
C MET A 1 1.71 -10.32 7.51
N SER A 2 2.40 -10.00 8.61
CA SER A 2 1.79 -9.28 9.74
C SER A 2 1.51 -7.82 9.36
N LYS A 3 0.45 -7.23 9.91
CA LYS A 3 0.05 -5.82 9.68
C LYS A 3 1.23 -4.85 9.80
N GLN A 4 2.05 -5.03 10.84
CA GLN A 4 3.23 -4.20 11.11
C GLN A 4 4.25 -4.26 9.97
N LYS A 5 4.49 -5.46 9.42
CA LYS A 5 5.44 -5.63 8.32
C LYS A 5 4.98 -4.92 7.04
N ILE A 6 3.66 -4.93 6.76
CA ILE A 6 3.10 -4.18 5.63
C ILE A 6 3.25 -2.67 5.84
N LEU A 7 3.01 -2.16 7.06
CA LEU A 7 3.21 -0.75 7.38
C LEU A 7 4.66 -0.31 7.22
N THR A 8 5.61 -1.09 7.73
CA THR A 8 7.05 -0.80 7.55
C THR A 8 7.43 -0.75 6.08
N LEU A 9 6.94 -1.70 5.27
CA LEU A 9 7.21 -1.70 3.83
C LEU A 9 6.59 -0.49 3.11
N ILE A 10 5.39 -0.07 3.51
CA ILE A 10 4.75 1.14 2.98
C ILE A 10 5.60 2.38 3.28
N GLU A 11 6.06 2.55 4.51
CA GLU A 11 6.91 3.69 4.89
C GLU A 11 8.24 3.70 4.13
N GLN A 12 8.89 2.54 4.02
CA GLN A 12 10.14 2.40 3.27
C GLN A 12 9.96 2.74 1.80
N LYS A 13 8.97 2.14 1.13
CA LYS A 13 8.65 2.41 -0.29
C LYS A 13 8.26 3.86 -0.52
N ARG A 14 7.60 4.51 0.45
CA ARG A 14 7.18 5.90 0.35
C ARG A 14 8.35 6.88 0.42
N ASN A 15 9.31 6.62 1.33
CA ASN A 15 10.55 7.40 1.38
C ASN A 15 11.37 7.22 0.09
N GLU A 16 11.50 5.99 -0.38
CA GLU A 16 12.19 5.67 -1.64
C GLU A 16 11.52 6.37 -2.83
N LEU A 17 10.19 6.35 -2.91
CA LEU A 17 9.42 7.08 -3.93
C LEU A 17 9.70 8.57 -3.87
N ILE A 18 9.70 9.20 -2.69
CA ILE A 18 9.99 10.64 -2.55
C ILE A 18 11.40 10.96 -3.03
N GLU A 19 12.39 10.15 -2.69
CA GLU A 19 13.77 10.33 -3.15
C GLU A 19 13.91 10.17 -4.67
N ILE A 20 13.26 9.15 -5.24
CA ILE A 20 13.29 8.92 -6.70
C ILE A 20 12.55 10.02 -7.44
N VAL A 21 11.40 10.49 -6.93
CA VAL A 21 10.68 11.64 -7.48
C VAL A 21 11.55 12.90 -7.45
N ALA A 22 12.26 13.13 -6.34
CA ALA A 22 13.14 14.29 -6.20
C ALA A 22 14.34 14.23 -7.16
N LYS A 23 14.87 13.03 -7.45
CA LYS A 23 16.03 12.83 -8.34
C LYS A 23 15.66 12.77 -9.82
N ASN A 24 14.59 12.05 -10.17
CA ASN A 24 14.25 11.69 -11.55
C ASN A 24 12.95 12.34 -12.04
N GLY A 25 12.19 12.97 -11.14
CA GLY A 25 10.87 13.53 -11.44
C GLY A 25 9.75 12.49 -11.45
N LEU A 26 8.52 13.00 -11.51
CA LEU A 26 7.30 12.17 -11.52
C LEU A 26 7.12 11.34 -12.79
N ASN A 27 7.75 11.74 -13.89
CA ASN A 27 7.58 11.12 -15.21
C ASN A 27 8.55 9.97 -15.49
N ALA A 28 9.46 9.68 -14.55
CA ALA A 28 10.37 8.57 -14.72
C ALA A 28 9.63 7.24 -14.55
N THR A 29 9.89 6.29 -15.43
CA THR A 29 9.29 4.94 -15.37
C THR A 29 9.49 4.30 -14.00
N VAL A 30 10.65 4.52 -13.38
CA VAL A 30 10.96 4.05 -12.03
C VAL A 30 10.02 4.62 -10.97
N THR A 31 9.65 5.89 -11.07
CA THR A 31 8.69 6.54 -10.18
C THR A 31 7.29 5.96 -10.33
N LEU A 32 6.87 5.72 -11.58
CA LEU A 32 5.57 5.11 -11.87
C LEU A 32 5.50 3.68 -11.33
N GLN A 33 6.55 2.88 -11.52
CA GLN A 33 6.62 1.52 -10.99
C GLN A 33 6.59 1.50 -9.45
N LEU A 34 7.36 2.38 -8.81
CA LEU A 34 7.36 2.52 -7.35
C LEU A 34 5.99 2.95 -6.81
N SER A 35 5.31 3.86 -7.50
CA SER A 35 3.95 4.28 -7.14
C SER A 35 2.96 3.12 -7.24
N GLN A 36 3.07 2.27 -8.26
CA GLN A 36 2.23 1.09 -8.43
C GLN A 36 2.49 0.05 -7.34
N GLU A 37 3.75 -0.20 -6.99
CA GLU A 37 4.10 -1.12 -5.90
C GLU A 37 3.60 -0.62 -4.54
N LEU A 38 3.71 0.69 -4.28
CA LEU A 38 3.19 1.30 -3.06
C LEU A 38 1.66 1.18 -2.98
N ASP A 39 0.96 1.39 -4.10
CA ASP A 39 -0.49 1.26 -4.17
C ASP A 39 -0.94 -0.19 -3.90
N LEU A 40 -0.23 -1.18 -4.46
CA LEU A 40 -0.48 -2.60 -4.19
C LEU A 40 -0.32 -2.93 -2.69
N LEU A 41 0.72 -2.41 -2.03
CA LEU A 41 0.93 -2.60 -0.59
C LEU A 41 -0.17 -1.95 0.24
N LEU A 42 -0.62 -0.75 -0.15
CA LEU A 42 -1.75 -0.06 0.48
C LEU A 42 -3.04 -0.85 0.31
N ASN A 43 -3.31 -1.38 -0.89
CA ASN A 43 -4.48 -2.22 -1.16
C ASN A 43 -4.46 -3.50 -0.33
N GLN A 44 -3.30 -4.16 -0.21
CA GLN A 44 -3.15 -5.34 0.65
C GLN A 44 -3.38 -5.01 2.14
N TYR A 45 -2.87 -3.87 2.61
CA TYR A 45 -3.14 -3.39 3.97
C TYR A 45 -4.63 -3.12 4.19
N ASN A 46 -5.26 -2.48 3.19
CA ASN A 46 -6.67 -2.14 3.23
C ASN A 46 -7.54 -3.42 3.25
N GLU A 47 -7.25 -4.38 2.38
CA GLU A 47 -7.87 -5.72 2.40
C GLU A 47 -7.72 -6.42 3.75
N TYR A 48 -6.53 -6.35 4.36
CA TYR A 48 -6.30 -6.92 5.69
C TYR A 48 -7.21 -6.27 6.76
N LYS A 49 -7.37 -4.95 6.68
CA LYS A 49 -8.29 -4.18 7.55
C LYS A 49 -9.76 -4.54 7.29
N PHE A 50 -10.16 -4.67 6.02
CA PHE A 50 -11.52 -5.01 5.61
C PHE A 50 -11.90 -6.46 5.90
N LYS A 51 -11.01 -7.44 5.71
CA LYS A 51 -11.23 -8.86 6.08
C LYS A 51 -11.41 -9.03 7.58
N LYS A 52 -10.73 -8.22 8.42
CA LYS A 52 -11.00 -8.18 9.86
C LYS A 52 -12.39 -7.63 10.18
N LYS A 53 -12.85 -6.57 9.50
CA LYS A 53 -14.21 -6.05 9.67
C LYS A 53 -15.30 -7.04 9.25
N LYS A 54 -15.08 -7.81 8.16
CA LYS A 54 -16.05 -8.82 7.69
C LYS A 54 -16.27 -9.99 8.65
N ARG A 55 -15.33 -10.26 9.57
CA ARG A 55 -15.49 -11.28 10.63
C ARG A 55 -16.23 -10.75 11.86
N SER A 56 -16.50 -9.44 11.93
CA SER A 56 -17.19 -8.79 13.05
C SER A 56 -18.56 -8.21 12.66
N SER A 57 -19.05 -8.50 11.46
CA SER A 57 -20.40 -8.13 11.03
C SER A 57 -21.15 -9.40 10.64
N PRO A 58 -22.23 -9.76 11.36
CA PRO A 58 -23.14 -10.80 10.91
C PRO A 58 -23.72 -10.42 9.55
N HIS A 59 -23.78 -11.42 8.69
CA HIS A 59 -24.72 -11.58 7.58
C HIS A 59 -25.97 -10.70 7.71
N TRP A 60 -26.29 -9.90 6.68
CA TRP A 60 -27.49 -10.06 5.86
C TRP A 60 -27.30 -9.35 4.52
N GLN A 61 -27.64 -10.07 3.45
CA GLN A 61 -27.90 -9.51 2.13
C GLN A 61 -29.21 -8.73 2.17
N GLU A 62 -29.32 -7.68 1.38
CA GLU A 62 -30.50 -7.32 0.57
C GLU A 62 -30.04 -6.41 -0.58
#